data_AF-A0A161XC58-F1
#
_entry.id   AF-A0A161XC58-F1
#
_cell.length_a   1.000
_cell.length_b   1.000
_cell.length_c   1.000
_cell.angle_alpha   90.00
_cell.angle_beta   90.00
_cell.angle_gamma   90.00
#
_symmetry.space_group_name_H-M   'P 1'
#
loop_
_entity.id
_entity.type
_entity.pdbx_description
1 polymer ?
#
loop_
_entity_poly.entity_id
_entity_poly.type
_entity_poly.pdbx_seq_one_letter_code
_entity_poly.pdbx_strand_id
1 'polypeptide(L)' 'MSYNNGYIYYRKLSDNYALYRVKPDGSDNTKLTDHVARYLWTVPGWIYFDTGGNEILRIKLDGTGLEQV' A
#
# COMPACT_ATOMS: atom_id res chain seq x y z
N MET A 1 4.20 5.95 5.42
CA MET A 1 3.91 4.83 6.34
C MET A 1 2.59 5.13 7.00
N SER A 2 1.71 4.15 7.14
CA SER A 2 0.39 4.29 7.75
C SER A 2 0.08 3.05 8.59
N TYR A 3 -0.76 3.16 9.61
CA TYR A 3 -1.15 2.05 10.49
C TYR A 3 -2.66 1.86 10.47
N ASN A 4 -3.13 0.63 10.21
CA ASN A 4 -4.56 0.29 10.20
C ASN A 4 -4.76 -1.21 10.47
N ASN A 5 -5.76 -1.58 11.26
CA ASN A 5 -6.13 -2.97 11.57
C ASN A 5 -4.96 -3.90 11.93
N GLY A 6 -3.99 -3.40 12.72
CA GLY A 6 -2.84 -4.20 13.14
C GLY A 6 -1.74 -4.38 12.09
N TYR A 7 -1.79 -3.65 10.98
CA TYR A 7 -0.75 -3.62 9.95
C TYR A 7 -0.16 -2.22 9.76
N ILE A 8 1.12 -2.19 9.43
CA ILE A 8 1.84 -1.05 8.91
C ILE A 8 1.89 -1.17 7.39
N TYR A 9 1.41 -0.15 6.69
CA TYR A 9 1.47 -0.03 5.24
C TYR A 9 2.59 0.91 4.84
N TYR A 10 3.46 0.46 3.94
CA TYR A 10 4.66 1.19 3.56
C TYR A 10 5.09 0.91 2.13
N ARG A 11 5.86 1.85 1.57
CA ARG A 11 6.50 1.70 0.26
C ARG A 11 7.92 1.20 0.45
N LYS A 12 8.35 0.22 -0.35
CA LYS A 12 9.70 -0.33 -0.28
C LYS A 12 10.60 0.32 -1.33
N LEU A 13 11.53 1.18 -0.90
CA LEU A 13 12.40 1.92 -1.81
C LEU A 13 13.28 1.00 -2.68
N SER A 14 13.79 -0.10 -2.10
CA SER A 14 14.62 -1.06 -2.82
C SER A 14 13.86 -1.93 -3.82
N ASP A 15 12.53 -1.81 -3.85
CA ASP A 15 11.67 -2.55 -4.77
C ASP A 15 10.72 -1.59 -5.49
N ASN A 16 11.31 -0.60 -6.17
CA ASN A 16 10.62 0.38 -7.00
C ASN A 16 9.43 1.11 -6.32
N TYR A 17 9.54 1.36 -5.01
CA TYR A 17 8.46 1.94 -4.21
C TYR A 17 7.14 1.13 -4.23
N ALA A 18 7.21 -0.17 -4.48
CA ALA A 18 6.08 -1.09 -4.37
C ALA A 18 5.44 -1.01 -2.98
N LEU A 19 4.14 -1.26 -2.92
CA LEU A 19 3.35 -1.19 -1.69
C LEU A 19 3.39 -2.52 -0.95
N TYR A 20 3.65 -2.44 0.35
CA TYR A 20 3.74 -3.56 1.27
C TYR A 20 2.86 -3.33 2.50
N ARG A 21 2.51 -4.42 3.17
CA ARG A 21 2.05 -4.42 4.56
C ARG A 21 2.94 -5.31 5.42
N VAL A 22 3.02 -5.01 6.71
CA VAL A 22 3.70 -5.83 7.71
C VAL A 22 3.05 -5.63 9.07
N LYS A 23 3.04 -6.66 9.93
CA LYS A 23 2.61 -6.46 11.33
C LYS A 23 3.68 -5.67 12.11
N PRO A 24 3.31 -5.00 13.22
CA PRO A 24 4.27 -4.27 14.07
C PRO A 24 5.43 -5.12 14.62
N ASP A 25 5.22 -6.42 14.76
CA ASP A 25 6.25 -7.39 15.19
C ASP A 25 7.19 -7.83 14.03
N GLY A 26 6.97 -7.32 12.82
CA GLY A 26 7.75 -7.64 11.62
C GLY A 26 7.26 -8.90 10.88
N SER A 27 6.30 -9.64 11.43
CA SER A 27 5.72 -10.81 10.78
C SER A 27 4.73 -10.42 9.67
N ASP A 28 4.40 -11.39 8.81
CA ASP A 28 3.44 -11.22 7.71
C ASP A 28 3.77 -10.02 6.80
N ASN A 29 5.05 -9.92 6.42
CA ASN A 29 5.53 -8.92 5.47
C ASN A 29 5.13 -9.34 4.04
N THR A 30 4.10 -8.71 3.50
CA THR A 30 3.50 -9.08 2.21
C THR A 30 3.53 -7.90 1.24
N LYS A 31 3.94 -8.15 0.00
CA LYS A 31 3.75 -7.20 -1.11
C LYS A 31 2.28 -7.16 -1.50
N LEU A 32 1.69 -5.97 -1.57
CA LEU A 32 0.30 -5.78 -1.99
C LEU A 32 0.18 -5.50 -3.49
N THR A 33 1.16 -4.80 -4.07
CA THR A 33 1.19 -4.51 -5.50
C THR A 33 2.60 -4.12 -5.97
N ASP A 34 2.92 -4.40 -7.23
CA ASP A 34 4.16 -3.95 -7.90
C ASP A 34 4.06 -2.53 -8.46
N HIS A 35 2.87 -1.91 -8.43
CA HIS A 35 2.72 -0.51 -8.82
C HIS A 35 3.52 0.39 -7.86
N VAL A 36 4.16 1.41 -8.43
CA VAL A 36 4.81 2.48 -7.67
C VAL A 36 3.76 3.13 -6.77
N ALA A 37 4.04 3.21 -5.46
CA ALA A 37 3.13 3.80 -4.48
C ALA A 37 3.75 5.04 -3.81
N ARG A 38 3.56 6.20 -4.43
CA ARG A 38 3.90 7.51 -3.87
C ARG A 38 2.72 8.01 -3.04
N TYR A 39 3.01 8.64 -1.90
CA TYR A 39 2.02 9.23 -0.99
C TYR A 39 0.84 8.30 -0.63
N LEU A 40 0.94 7.63 0.52
CA LEU A 40 -0.06 6.66 0.95
C LEU A 40 -1.10 7.34 1.83
N TRP A 41 -2.38 7.14 1.52
CA TRP A 41 -3.49 7.47 2.41
C TRP A 41 -4.31 6.22 2.72
N THR A 42 -4.46 5.90 4.00
CA THR A 42 -5.27 4.77 4.44
C THR A 42 -6.55 5.26 5.07
N VAL A 43 -7.66 4.69 4.63
CA VAL A 43 -9.00 4.90 5.20
C VAL A 43 -9.61 3.53 5.50
N PRO A 44 -10.72 3.45 6.27
CA PRO A 44 -11.38 2.17 6.49
C PRO A 44 -11.65 1.42 5.17
N GLY A 45 -11.02 0.25 5.01
CA GLY A 45 -11.17 -0.63 3.86
C GLY A 45 -10.24 -0.39 2.67
N TRP A 46 -9.58 0.77 2.54
CA TRP A 46 -8.83 1.14 1.34
C TRP A 46 -7.49 1.83 1.63
N ILE A 47 -6.56 1.65 0.70
CA ILE A 47 -5.29 2.38 0.59
C ILE A 47 -5.31 3.09 -0.75
N TYR A 48 -5.15 4.41 -0.73
CA TYR A 48 -5.00 5.27 -1.90
C TYR A 48 -3.54 5.63 -2.08
N PHE A 49 -3.07 5.66 -3.32
CA PHE A 49 -1.69 6.01 -3.65
C PHE A 49 -1.54 6.57 -5.08
N ASP A 50 -0.57 7.47 -5.23
CA ASP A 50 -0.17 8.09 -6.50
C ASP A 50 0.91 7.23 -7.19
N THR A 51 0.75 6.95 -8.48
CA THR A 51 1.66 6.07 -9.23
C THR A 51 2.92 6.73 -9.78
N GLY A 52 3.01 8.06 -9.85
CA GLY A 52 4.01 8.71 -10.72
C GLY A 52 3.41 9.44 -11.91
N GLY A 53 2.37 8.84 -12.49
CA GLY A 53 1.93 9.09 -13.86
C GLY A 53 0.64 9.90 -14.00
N ASN A 54 0.26 10.68 -12.98
CA ASN A 54 -1.06 11.34 -12.86
C ASN A 54 -2.24 10.36 -12.65
N GLU A 55 -1.97 9.17 -12.13
CA GLU A 55 -3.01 8.22 -11.75
C GLU A 55 -3.03 8.07 -10.24
N ILE A 56 -4.24 8.00 -9.68
CA ILE A 56 -4.47 7.58 -8.30
C ILE A 56 -5.08 6.18 -8.37
N LEU A 57 -4.42 5.23 -7.74
CA LEU A 57 -4.96 3.89 -7.55
C LEU A 57 -5.43 3.74 -6.10
N ARG A 58 -6.38 2.82 -5.91
CA ARG A 58 -6.72 2.30 -4.61
C ARG A 58 -6.70 0.78 -4.59
N ILE A 59 -6.36 0.22 -3.44
CA ILE A 59 -6.35 -1.22 -3.20
C ILE A 59 -6.93 -1.50 -1.81
N LYS A 60 -7.60 -2.62 -1.62
CA LYS A 60 -8.11 -3.00 -0.31
C LYS A 60 -6.95 -3.30 0.65
N LEU A 61 -7.22 -3.20 1.95
CA LEU A 61 -6.25 -3.46 3.03
C LEU A 61 -5.60 -4.85 2.99
N ASP A 62 -6.24 -5.80 2.30
CA ASP A 62 -5.76 -7.17 2.10
C ASP A 62 -4.99 -7.39 0.79
N GLY A 63 -4.84 -6.36 -0.04
CA GLY A 63 -4.19 -6.44 -1.35
C GLY A 63 -5.11 -6.85 -2.50
N THR A 64 -6.42 -7.03 -2.26
CA THR A 64 -7.38 -7.32 -3.33
C THR A 64 -8.03 -6.05 -3.89
N GLY A 65 -8.69 -6.16 -5.05
CA GLY A 65 -9.49 -5.06 -5.60
C GLY A 65 -8.67 -3.83 -5.97
N LEU A 66 -7.48 -4.01 -6.54
CA LEU A 66 -6.71 -2.91 -7.10
C LEU A 66 -7.50 -2.27 -8.25
N GLU A 67 -7.76 -0.97 -8.16
CA GLU A 67 -8.48 -0.22 -9.18
C GLU A 67 -8.04 1.25 -9.23
N GLN A 68 -8.23 1.88 -10.38
CA GLN A 68 -8.04 3.31 -10.55
C GLN A 68 -9.26 4.06 -10.01
N VAL A 69 -9.02 5.23 -9.39
CA VAL A 69 -10.05 6.14 -8.90
C VAL A 69 -10.62 6.99 -10.03
#